data_AF-X0XCP7-F1
#
_entry.id   AF-X0XCP7-F1
#
_cell.length_a   1.000
_cell.length_b   1.000
_cell.length_c   1.000
_cell.angle_alpha   90.00
_cell.angle_beta   90.00
_cell.angle_gamma   90.00
#
_symmetry.space_group_name_H-M   'P 1'
#
loop_
_entity.id
_entity.type
_entity.pdbx_description
1 polymer ?
#
loop_
_entity_poly.entity_id
_entity_poly.type
_entity_poly.pdbx_seq_one_letter_code
_entity_poly.pdbx_strand_id
1 'polypeptide(L)'
;LSPDGRRFLFLSRVDEESETPEEKVEDVMWITKLRYRMDGTGYYPYTRSHLFTVSAEGGEPGQLTRGPYDVSSADWSPDGGEIAHVANMEDGDYTRIRDIFIIPSKGGSPRKLTDGRTMIRSVAWSPDGELLAYTGRIPVDPEHPMYGSTDIWVMPPGGGEARNLTSAFDRTVGAYGSSVFWGDNGQIYFRAPRHGAYNLYMVSVDKGAVEPVIEGKRTLASFSLCADSSRIAFAATDATWPQEVWVHDA
;
A
#
# COMPACT_ATOMS: atom_id res chain seq x y z
N LEU A 1 -2.71 -13.19 3.32
CA LEU A 1 -3.49 -14.27 3.95
C LEU A 1 -4.25 -13.66 5.12
N SER A 2 -5.44 -14.13 5.47
CA SER A 2 -6.11 -13.72 6.70
C SER A 2 -5.28 -14.17 7.91
N PRO A 3 -5.43 -13.53 9.09
CA PRO A 3 -4.64 -13.87 10.28
C PRO A 3 -4.79 -15.33 10.71
N ASP A 4 -5.97 -15.94 10.51
CA ASP A 4 -6.26 -17.34 10.80
C ASP A 4 -5.77 -18.32 9.72
N GLY A 5 -5.18 -17.83 8.64
CA GLY A 5 -4.66 -18.63 7.55
C GLY A 5 -5.70 -19.15 6.56
N ARG A 6 -6.99 -18.82 6.72
CA ARG A 6 -8.09 -19.48 5.99
C ARG A 6 -8.53 -18.79 4.71
N ARG A 7 -8.16 -17.53 4.48
CA ARG A 7 -8.60 -16.76 3.30
C ARG A 7 -7.44 -16.00 2.67
N PHE A 8 -7.39 -15.98 1.35
CA PHE A 8 -6.56 -15.04 0.61
C PHE A 8 -7.33 -13.74 0.38
N LEU A 9 -6.65 -12.60 0.52
CA LEU A 9 -7.12 -11.28 0.09
C LEU A 9 -6.25 -10.86 -1.07
N PHE A 10 -6.87 -10.39 -2.15
CA PHE A 10 -6.15 -9.98 -3.34
C PHE A 10 -6.92 -8.90 -4.10
N LEU A 11 -6.22 -8.22 -4.99
CA LEU A 11 -6.78 -7.28 -5.95
C LEU A 11 -6.97 -7.97 -7.29
N SER A 12 -8.11 -7.77 -7.92
CA SER A 12 -8.38 -8.19 -9.29
C SER A 12 -9.00 -7.07 -10.09
N ARG A 13 -8.66 -7.00 -11.39
CA ARG A 13 -9.32 -6.09 -12.32
C ARG A 13 -10.62 -6.73 -12.79
N VAL A 14 -11.71 -6.01 -12.67
CA VAL A 14 -13.03 -6.40 -13.19
C VAL A 14 -13.58 -5.32 -14.09
N ASP A 15 -14.47 -5.72 -15.00
CA ASP A 15 -15.14 -4.80 -15.89
C ASP A 15 -15.97 -3.78 -15.10
N GLU A 16 -15.87 -2.53 -15.51
CA GLU A 16 -16.66 -1.41 -15.02
C GLU A 16 -17.85 -1.26 -15.95
N GLU A 17 -19.01 -1.73 -15.50
CA GLU A 17 -20.23 -1.79 -16.32
C GLU A 17 -20.62 -0.42 -16.90
N SER A 18 -20.42 0.67 -16.16
CA SER A 18 -20.76 2.03 -16.63
C SER A 18 -19.88 2.54 -17.77
N GLU A 19 -18.69 1.98 -17.95
CA GLU A 19 -17.73 2.42 -18.98
C GLU A 19 -17.61 1.42 -20.13
N THR A 20 -18.23 0.24 -19.98
CA THR A 20 -18.17 -0.82 -21.00
C THR A 20 -19.27 -0.56 -22.03
N PRO A 21 -18.94 -0.30 -23.31
CA PRO A 21 -19.95 -0.11 -24.35
C PRO A 21 -20.85 -1.35 -24.48
N GLU A 22 -22.15 -1.14 -24.71
CA GLU A 22 -23.11 -2.24 -24.93
C GLU A 22 -22.71 -3.13 -26.11
N GLU A 23 -22.11 -2.53 -27.16
CA GLU A 23 -21.55 -3.23 -28.30
C GLU A 23 -20.06 -2.88 -28.47
N LYS A 24 -19.19 -3.89 -28.35
CA LYS A 24 -17.75 -3.72 -28.61
C LYS A 24 -17.51 -3.83 -30.11
N VAL A 25 -17.13 -2.72 -30.74
CA VAL A 25 -16.64 -2.71 -32.13
C VAL A 25 -15.17 -3.10 -32.12
N GLU A 26 -14.80 -4.20 -32.81
CA GLU A 26 -13.49 -4.85 -32.68
C GLU A 26 -12.28 -3.92 -32.94
N ASP A 27 -12.44 -2.87 -33.76
CA ASP A 27 -11.36 -1.94 -34.15
C ASP A 27 -11.44 -0.56 -33.49
N VAL A 28 -12.37 -0.33 -32.55
CA VAL A 28 -12.56 0.99 -31.92
C VAL A 28 -12.44 0.91 -30.41
N MET A 29 -11.53 1.71 -29.84
CA MET A 29 -11.39 1.87 -28.40
C MET A 29 -11.94 3.22 -27.95
N TRP A 30 -13.06 3.18 -27.23
CA TRP A 30 -13.65 4.34 -26.58
C TRP A 30 -12.92 4.64 -25.27
N ILE A 31 -12.26 5.79 -25.20
CA ILE A 31 -11.51 6.22 -24.04
C ILE A 31 -12.20 7.44 -23.43
N THR A 32 -12.86 7.23 -22.31
CA THR A 32 -13.58 8.23 -21.51
C THR A 32 -12.80 8.66 -20.28
N LYS A 33 -11.86 7.81 -19.84
CA LYS A 33 -11.03 8.00 -18.64
C LYS A 33 -9.69 8.63 -18.94
N LEU A 34 -9.21 9.46 -18.01
CA LEU A 34 -7.85 10.03 -18.10
C LEU A 34 -6.78 8.95 -17.95
N ARG A 35 -7.03 7.93 -17.11
CA ARG A 35 -6.12 6.80 -16.88
C ARG A 35 -6.63 5.54 -17.55
N TYR A 36 -6.27 5.38 -18.82
CA TYR A 36 -6.71 4.26 -19.66
C TYR A 36 -5.56 3.32 -20.09
N ARG A 37 -4.30 3.69 -19.83
CA ARG A 37 -3.12 2.92 -20.19
C ARG A 37 -2.01 3.10 -19.16
N MET A 38 -1.25 2.03 -18.93
CA MET A 38 -0.04 2.05 -18.11
C MET A 38 1.03 1.18 -18.76
N ASP A 39 2.27 1.64 -18.70
CA ASP A 39 3.42 0.86 -19.16
C ASP A 39 3.47 -0.49 -18.43
N GLY A 40 3.76 -1.55 -19.19
CA GLY A 40 3.76 -2.93 -18.71
C GLY A 40 2.38 -3.57 -18.51
N THR A 41 1.30 -2.79 -18.43
CA THR A 41 -0.09 -3.32 -18.34
C THR A 41 -0.84 -3.23 -19.67
N GLY A 42 -0.54 -2.22 -20.49
CA GLY A 42 -1.28 -1.92 -21.70
C GLY A 42 -2.54 -1.10 -21.42
N TYR A 43 -3.55 -1.27 -22.27
CA TYR A 43 -4.82 -0.54 -22.21
C TYR A 43 -5.80 -1.22 -21.27
N TYR A 44 -6.48 -0.45 -20.43
CA TYR A 44 -7.52 -0.92 -19.50
C TYR A 44 -8.70 0.05 -19.37
N PRO A 45 -9.23 0.60 -20.48
CA PRO A 45 -10.25 1.65 -20.44
C PRO A 45 -11.56 1.21 -19.76
N TYR A 46 -11.82 -0.08 -19.60
CA TYR A 46 -13.11 -0.59 -19.10
C TYR A 46 -13.02 -1.36 -17.80
N THR A 47 -11.88 -1.35 -17.12
CA THR A 47 -11.73 -2.13 -15.87
C THR A 47 -11.37 -1.26 -14.68
N ARG A 48 -11.64 -1.78 -13.48
CA ARG A 48 -11.22 -1.23 -12.18
C ARG A 48 -10.65 -2.33 -11.29
N SER A 49 -9.67 -1.98 -10.47
CA SER A 49 -9.08 -2.87 -9.48
C SER A 49 -9.93 -2.90 -8.20
N HIS A 50 -10.44 -4.07 -7.83
CA HIS A 50 -11.27 -4.26 -6.63
C HIS A 50 -10.74 -5.38 -5.72
N LEU A 51 -11.22 -5.38 -4.47
CA LEU A 51 -10.84 -6.37 -3.47
C LEU A 51 -11.67 -7.63 -3.59
N PHE A 52 -10.98 -8.76 -3.47
CA PHE A 52 -11.57 -10.09 -3.47
C PHE A 52 -11.03 -10.90 -2.30
N THR A 53 -11.85 -11.83 -1.83
CA THR A 53 -11.40 -12.90 -0.94
C THR A 53 -11.74 -14.26 -1.50
N VAL A 54 -10.89 -15.24 -1.23
CA VAL A 54 -11.14 -16.65 -1.58
C VAL A 54 -10.64 -17.54 -0.44
N SER A 55 -11.28 -18.70 -0.23
CA SER A 55 -10.80 -19.69 0.74
C SER A 55 -9.40 -20.17 0.36
N ALA A 56 -8.57 -20.44 1.38
CA ALA A 56 -7.27 -21.06 1.19
C ALA A 56 -7.37 -22.49 0.62
N GLU A 57 -8.53 -23.13 0.78
CA GLU A 57 -8.86 -24.43 0.21
C GLU A 57 -9.34 -24.34 -1.25
N GLY A 58 -9.48 -23.12 -1.79
CA GLY A 58 -9.98 -22.86 -3.15
C GLY A 58 -11.48 -22.56 -3.21
N GLY A 59 -12.01 -22.43 -4.43
CA GLY A 59 -13.41 -22.07 -4.70
C GLY A 59 -13.57 -20.70 -5.37
N GLU A 60 -14.82 -20.25 -5.49
CA GLU A 60 -15.16 -19.00 -6.16
C GLU A 60 -14.77 -17.78 -5.30
N PRO A 61 -14.02 -16.81 -5.85
CA PRO A 61 -13.71 -15.58 -5.15
C PRO A 61 -14.94 -14.68 -4.92
N GLY A 62 -15.09 -14.16 -3.70
CA GLY A 62 -16.08 -13.15 -3.35
C GLY A 62 -15.52 -11.73 -3.48
N GLN A 63 -16.15 -10.90 -4.31
CA GLN A 63 -15.83 -9.48 -4.43
C GLN A 63 -16.32 -8.70 -3.21
N LEU A 64 -15.43 -7.91 -2.59
CA LEU A 64 -15.73 -7.10 -1.40
C LEU A 64 -16.03 -5.63 -1.71
N THR A 65 -15.36 -5.05 -2.71
CA THR A 65 -15.55 -3.64 -3.10
C THR A 65 -16.06 -3.54 -4.53
N ARG A 66 -16.90 -2.54 -4.78
CA ARG A 66 -17.54 -2.26 -6.07
C ARG A 66 -17.69 -0.76 -6.24
N GLY A 67 -17.65 -0.28 -7.49
CA GLY A 67 -17.93 1.10 -7.85
C GLY A 67 -16.91 1.68 -8.82
N PRO A 68 -17.06 2.95 -9.23
CA PRO A 68 -16.25 3.58 -10.26
C PRO A 68 -14.89 4.08 -9.72
N TYR A 69 -14.15 3.22 -9.03
CA TYR A 69 -12.86 3.56 -8.41
C TYR A 69 -11.92 2.36 -8.33
N ASP A 70 -10.62 2.63 -8.24
CA ASP A 70 -9.59 1.61 -8.03
C ASP A 70 -9.21 1.51 -6.55
N VAL A 71 -9.10 0.28 -6.04
CA VAL A 71 -8.39 -0.04 -4.80
C VAL A 71 -6.94 -0.39 -5.12
N SER A 72 -6.00 0.20 -4.36
CA SER A 72 -4.56 0.05 -4.63
C SER A 72 -3.75 -0.64 -3.54
N SER A 73 -4.28 -0.79 -2.34
CA SER A 73 -3.64 -1.46 -1.21
C SER A 73 -4.71 -1.88 -0.23
N ALA A 74 -4.50 -3.00 0.46
CA ALA A 74 -5.36 -3.44 1.54
C ALA A 74 -4.62 -4.34 2.52
N ASP A 75 -5.12 -4.41 3.74
CA ASP A 75 -4.60 -5.28 4.79
C ASP A 75 -5.73 -5.74 5.74
N TRP A 76 -5.54 -6.92 6.34
CA TRP A 76 -6.48 -7.47 7.31
C TRP A 76 -6.29 -6.84 8.68
N SER A 77 -7.38 -6.63 9.42
CA SER A 77 -7.26 -6.48 10.87
C SER A 77 -6.70 -7.77 11.49
N PRO A 78 -5.95 -7.72 12.60
CA PRO A 78 -5.37 -8.90 13.26
C PRO A 78 -6.41 -9.92 13.73
N ASP A 79 -7.63 -9.46 14.02
CA ASP A 79 -8.76 -10.33 14.37
C ASP A 79 -9.47 -10.94 13.14
N GLY A 80 -9.12 -10.51 11.92
CA GLY A 80 -9.73 -10.94 10.67
C GLY A 80 -11.16 -10.45 10.44
N GLY A 81 -11.67 -9.54 11.29
CA GLY A 81 -13.03 -9.00 11.22
C GLY A 81 -13.20 -7.94 10.14
N GLU A 82 -12.14 -7.18 9.85
CA GLU A 82 -12.16 -6.00 8.99
C GLU A 82 -10.99 -6.01 8.00
N ILE A 83 -11.12 -5.19 6.95
CA ILE A 83 -10.07 -4.94 5.97
C ILE A 83 -9.91 -3.43 5.82
N ALA A 84 -8.70 -2.94 6.07
CA ALA A 84 -8.29 -1.59 5.69
C ALA A 84 -7.91 -1.57 4.22
N HIS A 85 -8.28 -0.52 3.49
CA HIS A 85 -7.92 -0.38 2.09
C HIS A 85 -7.77 1.07 1.65
N VAL A 86 -6.98 1.26 0.59
CA VAL A 86 -6.67 2.57 0.00
C VAL A 86 -7.40 2.69 -1.34
N ALA A 87 -8.25 3.70 -1.47
CA ALA A 87 -9.05 3.95 -2.68
C ALA A 87 -9.26 5.44 -2.93
N ASN A 88 -9.60 5.80 -4.18
CA ASN A 88 -10.07 7.13 -4.54
C ASN A 88 -11.55 7.05 -4.96
N MET A 89 -12.47 7.14 -3.98
CA MET A 89 -13.91 6.97 -4.22
C MET A 89 -14.63 8.28 -4.61
N GLU A 90 -13.99 9.44 -4.50
CA GLU A 90 -14.64 10.74 -4.73
C GLU A 90 -14.45 11.25 -6.17
N ASP A 91 -13.28 11.01 -6.77
CA ASP A 91 -13.03 11.34 -8.17
C ASP A 91 -11.80 10.57 -8.71
N GLY A 92 -12.03 9.31 -9.11
CA GLY A 92 -10.98 8.33 -9.46
C GLY A 92 -9.92 8.80 -10.48
N ASP A 93 -10.29 9.75 -11.34
CA ASP A 93 -9.53 10.12 -12.53
C ASP A 93 -8.84 11.49 -12.42
N TYR A 94 -9.51 12.49 -11.82
CA TYR A 94 -8.99 13.86 -11.76
C TYR A 94 -8.07 14.11 -10.57
N THR A 95 -8.18 13.31 -9.49
CA THR A 95 -7.27 13.41 -8.35
C THR A 95 -6.36 12.20 -8.17
N ARG A 96 -5.23 12.45 -7.52
CA ARG A 96 -4.31 11.40 -7.04
C ARG A 96 -4.47 11.16 -5.55
N ILE A 97 -5.28 11.97 -4.86
CA ILE A 97 -5.65 11.73 -3.47
C ILE A 97 -6.31 10.36 -3.38
N ARG A 98 -5.91 9.61 -2.36
CA ARG A 98 -6.49 8.33 -2.00
C ARG A 98 -6.64 8.31 -0.51
N ASP A 99 -7.77 7.81 -0.06
CA ASP A 99 -8.14 7.77 1.34
C ASP A 99 -8.09 6.33 1.85
N ILE A 100 -7.98 6.21 3.18
CA ILE A 100 -8.12 4.92 3.86
C ILE A 100 -9.58 4.70 4.19
N PHE A 101 -10.05 3.50 3.91
CA PHE A 101 -11.38 3.01 4.22
C PHE A 101 -11.30 1.69 4.97
N ILE A 102 -12.23 1.45 5.88
CA ILE A 102 -12.45 0.15 6.53
C ILE A 102 -13.71 -0.50 5.97
N ILE A 103 -13.66 -1.78 5.65
CA ILE A 103 -14.82 -2.59 5.27
C ILE A 103 -14.86 -3.89 6.09
N PRO A 104 -16.04 -4.38 6.50
CA PRO A 104 -16.14 -5.70 7.13
C PRO A 104 -15.61 -6.80 6.19
N SER A 105 -14.93 -7.81 6.74
CA SER A 105 -14.31 -8.86 5.93
C SER A 105 -15.29 -9.81 5.24
N LYS A 106 -16.58 -9.70 5.56
CA LYS A 106 -17.69 -10.41 4.91
C LYS A 106 -18.43 -9.55 3.87
N GLY A 107 -17.91 -8.36 3.58
CA GLY A 107 -18.57 -7.36 2.74
C GLY A 107 -19.50 -6.43 3.56
N GLY A 108 -19.88 -5.32 2.95
CA GLY A 108 -20.68 -4.27 3.58
C GLY A 108 -20.30 -2.89 3.06
N SER A 109 -20.80 -1.85 3.71
CA SER A 109 -20.47 -0.46 3.35
C SER A 109 -19.09 -0.07 3.90
N PRO A 110 -18.20 0.51 3.09
CA PRO A 110 -16.93 1.02 3.57
C PRO A 110 -17.11 2.31 4.39
N ARG A 111 -16.27 2.50 5.41
CA ARG A 111 -16.20 3.71 6.25
C ARG A 111 -14.88 4.44 5.97
N LYS A 112 -14.96 5.71 5.54
CA LYS A 112 -13.79 6.58 5.31
C LYS A 112 -13.13 6.96 6.65
N LEU A 113 -11.80 6.88 6.73
CA LEU A 113 -11.03 7.26 7.93
C LEU A 113 -10.28 8.58 7.77
N THR A 114 -9.95 8.99 6.55
CA THR A 114 -9.09 10.13 6.26
C THR A 114 -9.87 11.28 5.60
N ASP A 115 -9.27 12.47 5.59
CA ASP A 115 -9.91 13.74 5.26
C ASP A 115 -9.72 14.19 3.80
N GLY A 116 -9.15 13.35 2.93
CA GLY A 116 -8.89 13.69 1.53
C GLY A 116 -7.69 14.61 1.29
N ARG A 117 -6.80 14.80 2.27
CA ARG A 117 -5.61 15.68 2.09
C ARG A 117 -4.34 14.93 1.73
N THR A 118 -4.28 13.64 2.05
CA THR A 118 -3.05 12.83 1.87
C THR A 118 -3.14 11.96 0.62
N MET A 119 -2.06 11.93 -0.15
CA MET A 119 -1.88 10.97 -1.24
C MET A 119 -1.37 9.65 -0.67
N ILE A 120 -2.28 8.84 -0.14
CA ILE A 120 -1.96 7.56 0.52
C ILE A 120 -1.62 6.49 -0.53
N ARG A 121 -0.59 5.69 -0.26
CA ARG A 121 -0.08 4.67 -1.18
C ARG A 121 -0.28 3.24 -0.67
N SER A 122 -0.03 3.00 0.61
CA SER A 122 -0.19 1.70 1.24
C SER A 122 -0.69 1.83 2.66
N VAL A 123 -1.35 0.80 3.17
CA VAL A 123 -1.86 0.70 4.54
C VAL A 123 -1.52 -0.67 5.12
N ALA A 124 -1.24 -0.73 6.42
CA ALA A 124 -1.04 -1.96 7.17
C ALA A 124 -1.55 -1.81 8.62
N TRP A 125 -2.24 -2.83 9.12
CA TRP A 125 -2.66 -2.91 10.52
C TRP A 125 -1.48 -3.29 11.42
N SER A 126 -1.40 -2.65 12.60
CA SER A 126 -0.46 -3.08 13.63
C SER A 126 -0.83 -4.47 14.15
N PRO A 127 0.14 -5.30 14.57
CA PRO A 127 -0.14 -6.65 15.06
C PRO A 127 -1.09 -6.71 16.26
N ASP A 128 -1.07 -5.68 17.12
CA ASP A 128 -1.95 -5.53 18.30
C ASP A 128 -3.36 -5.01 17.97
N GLY A 129 -3.54 -4.45 16.78
CA GLY A 129 -4.79 -3.89 16.34
C GLY A 129 -5.09 -2.46 16.78
N GLU A 130 -4.15 -1.79 17.44
CA GLU A 130 -4.38 -0.45 17.98
C GLU A 130 -4.14 0.66 16.94
N LEU A 131 -3.39 0.38 15.88
CA LEU A 131 -2.95 1.36 14.90
C LEU A 131 -3.08 0.86 13.45
N LEU A 132 -3.31 1.81 12.56
CA LEU A 132 -3.02 1.69 11.14
C LEU A 132 -1.76 2.48 10.85
N ALA A 133 -0.79 1.86 10.19
CA ALA A 133 0.31 2.58 9.57
C ALA A 133 0.08 2.69 8.06
N TYR A 134 0.50 3.81 7.49
CA TYR A 134 0.37 4.03 6.05
C TYR A 134 1.53 4.85 5.51
N THR A 135 1.84 4.64 4.24
CA THR A 135 2.72 5.55 3.50
C THR A 135 1.89 6.57 2.76
N GLY A 136 2.29 7.84 2.83
CA GLY A 136 1.57 8.90 2.15
C GLY A 136 2.33 10.21 2.18
N ARG A 137 1.88 11.14 1.34
CA ARG A 137 2.39 12.51 1.35
C ARG A 137 1.26 13.50 1.31
N ILE A 138 1.41 14.59 2.04
CA ILE A 138 0.53 15.76 1.91
C ILE A 138 1.14 16.63 0.82
N PRO A 139 0.43 16.90 -0.29
CA PRO A 139 0.87 17.85 -1.29
C PRO A 139 1.26 19.19 -0.68
N VAL A 140 2.46 19.69 -0.99
CA VAL A 140 2.87 21.05 -0.60
C VAL A 140 1.99 22.09 -1.30
N ASP A 141 1.64 21.80 -2.56
CA ASP A 141 0.73 22.58 -3.37
C ASP A 141 -0.38 21.64 -3.89
N PRO A 142 -1.65 21.86 -3.50
CA PRO A 142 -2.79 21.10 -4.02
C PRO A 142 -2.97 21.21 -5.53
N GLU A 143 -2.55 22.31 -6.16
CA GLU A 143 -2.59 22.50 -7.62
C GLU A 143 -1.47 21.72 -8.32
N HIS A 144 -0.37 21.46 -7.60
CA HIS A 144 0.78 20.67 -8.09
C HIS A 144 1.11 19.50 -7.15
N PRO A 145 0.22 18.50 -7.01
CA PRO A 145 0.34 17.44 -6.00
C PRO A 145 1.43 16.40 -6.31
N MET A 146 2.28 16.69 -7.28
CA MET A 146 3.35 15.83 -7.76
C MET A 146 4.62 15.93 -6.89
N TYR A 147 4.80 17.02 -6.15
CA TYR A 147 6.00 17.28 -5.35
C TYR A 147 5.83 16.87 -3.88
N GLY A 148 6.93 16.43 -3.26
CA GLY A 148 6.97 16.06 -1.85
C GLY A 148 7.45 14.62 -1.61
N SER A 149 8.11 14.43 -0.48
CA SER A 149 8.55 13.14 0.06
C SER A 149 7.36 12.33 0.57
N THR A 150 7.42 11.01 0.40
CA THR A 150 6.48 10.11 1.08
C THR A 150 7.00 9.85 2.48
N ASP A 151 6.09 9.84 3.45
CA ASP A 151 6.36 9.61 4.87
C ASP A 151 5.60 8.39 5.40
N ILE A 152 5.96 7.94 6.60
CA ILE A 152 5.19 6.98 7.39
C ILE A 152 4.33 7.72 8.40
N TRP A 153 3.07 7.36 8.41
CA TRP A 153 2.06 7.89 9.31
C TRP A 153 1.43 6.76 10.10
N VAL A 154 0.95 7.07 11.31
CA VAL A 154 0.12 6.17 12.10
C VAL A 154 -1.16 6.86 12.55
N MET A 155 -2.27 6.12 12.62
CA MET A 155 -3.55 6.61 13.13
C MET A 155 -4.38 5.49 13.79
N PRO A 156 -5.35 5.80 14.66
CA PRO A 156 -6.27 4.79 15.18
C PRO A 156 -7.19 4.22 14.09
N PRO A 157 -7.53 2.91 14.10
CA PRO A 157 -8.44 2.29 13.13
C PRO A 157 -9.89 2.79 13.28
N GLY A 158 -10.23 3.37 14.43
CA GLY A 158 -11.49 4.09 14.65
C GLY A 158 -11.59 5.41 13.88
N GLY A 159 -10.49 5.91 13.33
CA GLY A 159 -10.36 7.30 12.88
C GLY A 159 -9.78 8.18 13.98
N GLY A 160 -9.28 9.36 13.61
CA GLY A 160 -8.61 10.28 14.52
C GLY A 160 -7.44 11.00 13.87
N GLU A 161 -6.70 11.74 14.66
CA GLU A 161 -5.52 12.46 14.19
C GLU A 161 -4.41 11.48 13.80
N ALA A 162 -3.85 11.68 12.61
CA ALA A 162 -2.71 10.91 12.14
C ALA A 162 -1.39 11.59 12.57
N ARG A 163 -0.42 10.79 13.02
CA ARG A 163 0.90 11.25 13.42
C ARG A 163 1.94 10.84 12.38
N ASN A 164 2.72 11.80 11.88
CA ASN A 164 3.86 11.54 11.01
C ASN A 164 5.06 11.08 11.85
N LEU A 165 5.56 9.88 11.58
CA LEU A 165 6.70 9.29 12.27
C LEU A 165 8.05 9.63 11.60
N THR A 166 8.03 10.13 10.37
CA THR A 166 9.23 10.41 9.58
C THR A 166 9.33 11.87 9.14
N SER A 167 8.64 12.79 9.81
CA SER A 167 8.62 14.22 9.44
C SER A 167 9.99 14.89 9.48
N ALA A 168 10.90 14.40 10.34
CA ALA A 168 12.28 14.86 10.43
C ALA A 168 13.24 14.10 9.50
N PHE A 169 12.76 13.09 8.76
CA PHE A 169 13.56 12.30 7.85
C PHE A 169 13.63 13.01 6.49
N ASP A 170 14.83 13.41 6.09
CA ASP A 170 15.06 14.28 4.93
C ASP A 170 14.99 13.58 3.57
N ARG A 171 14.41 12.37 3.51
CA ARG A 171 14.37 11.52 2.32
C ARG A 171 13.00 10.88 2.20
N THR A 172 12.59 10.58 0.96
CA THR A 172 11.34 9.85 0.74
C THR A 172 11.43 8.42 1.30
N VAL A 173 10.41 8.02 2.05
CA VAL A 173 10.14 6.63 2.40
C VAL A 173 9.71 5.90 1.13
N GLY A 174 10.32 4.74 0.89
CA GLY A 174 9.94 3.85 -0.19
C GLY A 174 10.23 4.39 -1.59
N ALA A 175 9.98 3.52 -2.55
CA ALA A 175 9.85 3.78 -3.98
C ALA A 175 8.41 3.41 -4.40
N TYR A 176 8.08 3.50 -5.68
CA TYR A 176 6.77 3.04 -6.18
C TYR A 176 6.46 1.62 -5.69
N GLY A 177 5.27 1.42 -5.11
CA GLY A 177 4.82 0.12 -4.58
C GLY A 177 5.37 -0.25 -3.20
N SER A 178 5.87 0.69 -2.41
CA SER A 178 6.38 0.38 -1.06
C SER A 178 5.25 0.12 -0.07
N SER A 179 5.27 -1.09 0.50
CA SER A 179 4.42 -1.48 1.63
C SER A 179 5.00 -0.98 2.94
N VAL A 180 4.13 -0.81 3.93
CA VAL A 180 4.49 -0.68 5.33
C VAL A 180 4.73 -2.09 5.89
N PHE A 181 5.81 -2.28 6.65
CA PHE A 181 6.12 -3.55 7.29
C PHE A 181 6.21 -3.34 8.80
N TRP A 182 5.20 -3.80 9.52
CA TRP A 182 5.24 -3.86 10.97
C TRP A 182 6.24 -4.93 11.42
N GLY A 183 7.10 -4.57 12.35
CA GLY A 183 7.85 -5.49 13.19
C GLY A 183 7.17 -5.69 14.53
N ASP A 184 7.92 -6.30 15.44
CA ASP A 184 7.51 -6.48 16.83
C ASP A 184 7.66 -5.17 17.61
N ASN A 185 6.98 -5.04 18.75
CA ASN A 185 7.12 -3.91 19.68
C ASN A 185 6.94 -2.52 19.03
N GLY A 186 5.98 -2.38 18.11
CA GLY A 186 5.64 -1.09 17.49
C GLY A 186 6.74 -0.54 16.57
N GLN A 187 7.58 -1.40 16.00
CA GLN A 187 8.56 -1.02 14.99
C GLN A 187 7.95 -1.05 13.59
N ILE A 188 8.36 -0.12 12.73
CA ILE A 188 7.99 -0.10 11.31
C ILE A 188 9.26 -0.07 10.48
N TYR A 189 9.44 -1.09 9.65
CA TYR A 189 10.57 -1.23 8.73
C TYR A 189 10.22 -0.69 7.36
N PHE A 190 11.16 0.05 6.77
CA PHE A 190 10.97 0.65 5.46
C PHE A 190 12.30 0.87 4.76
N ARG A 191 12.24 0.94 3.43
CA ARG A 191 13.41 1.23 2.61
C ARG A 191 13.45 2.70 2.23
N ALA A 192 14.64 3.27 2.10
CA ALA A 192 14.82 4.63 1.61
C ALA A 192 16.15 4.81 0.87
N PRO A 193 16.23 5.74 -0.09
CA PRO A 193 17.47 6.00 -0.80
C PRO A 193 18.47 6.71 0.12
N ARG A 194 19.78 6.50 -0.11
CA ARG A 194 20.86 7.28 0.51
C ARG A 194 22.10 7.25 -0.37
N HIS A 195 22.53 8.41 -0.87
CA HIS A 195 23.77 8.56 -1.66
C HIS A 195 23.95 7.52 -2.79
N GLY A 196 22.89 7.28 -3.57
CA GLY A 196 22.91 6.31 -4.68
C GLY A 196 22.71 4.84 -4.28
N ALA A 197 22.57 4.56 -2.99
CA ALA A 197 22.17 3.26 -2.44
C ALA A 197 20.69 3.25 -2.03
N TYR A 198 20.16 2.06 -1.75
CA TYR A 198 18.81 1.86 -1.26
C TYR A 198 18.85 0.94 -0.05
N ASN A 199 18.62 1.51 1.14
CA ASN A 199 18.91 0.88 2.44
C ASN A 199 17.63 0.55 3.20
N LEU A 200 17.75 -0.25 4.26
CA LEU A 200 16.67 -0.55 5.20
C LEU A 200 16.82 0.29 6.48
N TYR A 201 15.72 0.90 6.90
CA TYR A 201 15.59 1.69 8.11
C TYR A 201 14.39 1.18 8.92
N MET A 202 14.35 1.60 10.18
CA MET A 202 13.26 1.34 11.11
C MET A 202 12.88 2.63 11.83
N VAL A 203 11.60 2.81 12.11
CA VAL A 203 11.10 3.82 13.05
C VAL A 203 10.21 3.16 14.09
N SER A 204 10.41 3.51 15.35
CA SER A 204 9.54 3.08 16.45
C SER A 204 8.39 4.07 16.62
N VAL A 205 7.17 3.55 16.77
CA VAL A 205 5.96 4.35 17.04
C VAL A 205 6.14 5.24 18.27
N ASP A 206 6.79 4.76 19.32
CA ASP A 206 6.92 5.51 20.59
C ASP A 206 8.09 6.49 20.59
N LYS A 207 9.21 6.11 19.97
CA LYS A 207 10.44 6.93 19.99
C LYS A 207 10.50 7.94 18.84
N GLY A 208 9.85 7.67 17.71
CA GLY A 208 9.78 8.55 16.54
C GLY A 208 11.10 8.81 15.81
N ALA A 209 12.21 8.21 16.24
CA ALA A 209 13.52 8.36 15.58
C ALA A 209 13.71 7.27 14.52
N VAL A 210 14.16 7.68 13.33
CA VAL A 210 14.54 6.77 12.25
C VAL A 210 15.95 6.25 12.51
N GLU A 211 16.10 4.93 12.54
CA GLU A 211 17.36 4.23 12.75
C GLU A 211 17.73 3.40 11.51
N PRO A 212 19.01 3.37 11.10
CA PRO A 212 19.47 2.47 10.06
C PRO A 212 19.50 1.02 10.55
N VAL A 213 19.00 0.08 9.74
CA VAL A 213 19.04 -1.36 10.03
C VAL A 213 20.08 -2.04 9.12
N ILE A 214 19.95 -1.87 7.81
CA ILE A 214 20.90 -2.40 6.82
C ILE A 214 21.33 -1.26 5.92
N GLU A 215 22.59 -0.87 6.03
CA GLU A 215 23.19 0.20 5.22
C GLU A 215 24.42 -0.25 4.45
N GLY A 216 24.79 0.56 3.47
CA GLY A 216 26.04 0.44 2.73
C GLY A 216 25.91 0.99 1.33
N LYS A 217 26.93 0.79 0.52
CA LYS A 217 26.89 1.08 -0.92
C LYS A 217 26.22 -0.07 -1.68
N ARG A 218 24.97 -0.36 -1.35
CA ARG A 218 24.18 -1.47 -1.90
C ARG A 218 22.72 -1.07 -2.11
N THR A 219 22.03 -1.76 -3.00
CA THR A 219 20.61 -1.53 -3.29
C THR A 219 19.80 -2.73 -2.84
N LEU A 220 18.94 -2.54 -1.84
CA LEU A 220 18.00 -3.56 -1.35
C LEU A 220 16.75 -3.60 -2.23
N ALA A 221 16.63 -4.65 -3.02
CA ALA A 221 15.52 -4.86 -3.95
C ALA A 221 14.23 -5.33 -3.25
N SER A 222 14.35 -6.10 -2.18
CA SER A 222 13.23 -6.58 -1.36
C SER A 222 13.75 -7.05 0.01
N PHE A 223 12.83 -7.18 0.98
CA PHE A 223 13.10 -7.81 2.25
C PHE A 223 11.83 -8.47 2.81
N SER A 224 12.01 -9.38 3.75
CA SER A 224 10.99 -9.92 4.65
C SER A 224 11.57 -10.03 6.05
N LEU A 225 10.71 -10.02 7.06
CA LEU A 225 11.09 -10.19 8.47
C LEU A 225 10.34 -11.37 9.09
N CYS A 226 10.96 -12.00 10.09
CA CYS A 226 10.26 -12.94 10.97
C CYS A 226 9.25 -12.19 11.85
N ALA A 227 8.20 -12.88 12.33
CA ALA A 227 7.14 -12.26 13.13
C ALA A 227 7.65 -11.59 14.42
N ASP A 228 8.68 -12.16 15.03
CA ASP A 228 9.37 -11.62 16.21
C ASP A 228 10.45 -10.57 15.85
N SER A 229 10.57 -10.21 14.57
CA SER A 229 11.58 -9.31 14.02
C SER A 229 13.03 -9.70 14.27
N SER A 230 13.30 -10.91 14.78
CA SER A 230 14.66 -11.37 15.12
C SER A 230 15.57 -11.57 13.90
N ARG A 231 14.97 -11.77 12.72
CA ARG A 231 15.68 -12.04 11.47
C ARG A 231 15.04 -11.35 10.29
N ILE A 232 15.90 -10.89 9.39
CA ILE A 232 15.54 -10.20 8.16
C ILE A 232 16.21 -10.93 7.00
N ALA A 233 15.41 -11.43 6.05
CA ALA A 233 15.91 -11.91 4.77
C ALA A 233 15.77 -10.80 3.72
N PHE A 234 16.79 -10.56 2.92
CA PHE A 234 16.77 -9.46 1.94
C PHE A 234 17.55 -9.79 0.68
N ALA A 235 17.11 -9.21 -0.43
CA ALA A 235 17.82 -9.28 -1.70
C ALA A 235 18.61 -7.98 -1.92
N ALA A 236 19.91 -8.08 -2.20
CA ALA A 236 20.78 -6.92 -2.39
C ALA A 236 21.77 -7.11 -3.53
N THR A 237 22.07 -6.02 -4.22
CA THR A 237 23.07 -5.90 -5.29
C THR A 237 23.95 -4.67 -5.04
N ASP A 238 25.13 -4.61 -5.64
CA ASP A 238 25.91 -3.38 -5.78
C ASP A 238 26.39 -3.18 -7.22
N ALA A 239 27.22 -2.16 -7.46
CA ALA A 239 27.69 -1.80 -8.80
C ALA A 239 28.54 -2.89 -9.49
N THR A 240 29.05 -3.86 -8.73
CA THR A 240 29.93 -4.93 -9.21
C THR A 240 29.45 -6.33 -8.86
N TRP A 241 28.47 -6.44 -7.96
CA TRP A 241 27.91 -7.71 -7.50
C TRP A 241 26.44 -7.83 -7.89
N PRO A 242 26.04 -8.92 -8.59
CA PRO A 242 24.66 -9.17 -8.94
C PRO A 242 23.79 -9.34 -7.69
N GLN A 243 22.47 -9.36 -7.88
CA GLN A 243 21.54 -9.49 -6.77
C GLN A 243 21.60 -10.88 -6.15
N GLU A 244 21.92 -10.93 -4.86
CA GLU A 244 21.96 -12.14 -4.05
C GLU A 244 21.00 -12.03 -2.86
N VAL A 245 20.68 -13.17 -2.25
CA VAL A 245 19.84 -13.24 -1.05
C VAL A 245 20.72 -13.38 0.19
N TRP A 246 20.40 -12.59 1.21
CA TRP A 246 21.13 -12.47 2.45
C TRP A 246 20.19 -12.61 3.65
N VAL A 247 20.75 -12.95 4.81
CA VAL A 247 20.05 -12.96 6.09
C VAL A 247 20.82 -12.09 7.09
N HIS A 248 20.10 -11.32 7.88
CA HIS A 248 20.60 -10.50 8.97
C HIS A 248 19.84 -10.84 10.26
N ASP A 249 20.57 -11.11 11.33
CA ASP A 249 20.00 -11.20 12.68
C ASP A 249 19.91 -9.77 13.24
N ALA A 250 18.69 -9.37 13.65
CA ALA A 250 18.37 -8.00 14.06
C ALA A 250 18.55 -7.76 15.57
#